data_AF-W2TRT8-F1
#
_entry.id   AF-W2TRT8-F1
#
_cell.length_a   1.000
_cell.length_b   1.000
_cell.length_c   1.000
_cell.angle_alpha   90.00
_cell.angle_beta   90.00
_cell.angle_gamma   90.00
#
_symmetry.space_group_name_H-M   'P 1'
#
loop_
_entity.id
_entity.type
_entity.pdbx_description
1 polymer ?
#
loop_
_entity_poly.entity_id
_entity_poly.type
_entity_poly.pdbx_seq_one_letter_code
_entity_poly.pdbx_strand_id
1 'polypeptide(L)'
;MTNSSGMALSSCVLALLLNDYRNRLEVRNRSRLMFRNSVKCIFEMYVVFLQIDSCVAKCLVKPMFKCLDILIDDNSDSEDFLAMGVLMTDHGSVLNNLNSYLVDKLIVKMRSKICSDDEQMNGYIRRIFLHVSFL
;
A
#
# COMPACT_ATOMS: atom_id res chain seq x y z
N MET A 1 5.45 27.41 -11.79
CA MET A 1 5.32 27.14 -13.24
C MET A 1 5.98 25.80 -13.53
N THR A 2 5.21 24.71 -13.59
CA THR A 2 5.70 23.43 -14.12
C THR A 2 5.80 23.57 -15.63
N ASN A 3 6.99 23.37 -16.20
CA ASN A 3 7.15 23.35 -17.65
C ASN A 3 6.31 22.20 -18.25
N SER A 4 5.89 22.31 -19.52
CA SER A 4 5.07 21.29 -20.19
C SER A 4 5.70 19.89 -20.14
N SER A 5 7.03 19.82 -20.14
CA SER A 5 7.81 18.59 -20.00
C SER A 5 7.62 17.89 -18.65
N GLY A 6 7.52 18.64 -17.55
CA GLY A 6 7.35 18.10 -16.20
C GLY A 6 5.96 17.52 -15.97
N MET A 7 4.92 18.13 -16.54
CA MET A 7 3.57 17.56 -16.53
C MET A 7 3.46 16.31 -17.40
N ALA A 8 4.11 16.31 -18.57
CA ALA A 8 4.17 15.12 -19.43
C ALA A 8 4.86 13.95 -18.71
N LEU A 9 6.00 14.19 -18.06
CA LEU A 9 6.71 13.17 -17.29
C LEU A 9 5.86 12.63 -16.12
N SER A 10 5.23 13.51 -15.35
CA SER A 10 4.35 13.13 -14.23
C SER A 10 3.19 12.24 -14.71
N SER A 11 2.64 12.56 -15.88
CA SER A 11 1.55 11.78 -16.50
C SER A 11 2.04 10.40 -16.97
N CYS A 12 3.24 10.32 -17.56
CA CYS A 12 3.86 9.05 -17.93
C CYS A 12 4.14 8.17 -16.70
N VAL A 13 4.68 8.75 -15.62
CA VAL A 13 4.91 8.02 -14.36
C VAL A 13 3.60 7.50 -13.78
N LEU A 14 2.55 8.33 -13.72
CA LEU A 14 1.24 7.88 -13.26
C LEU A 14 0.70 6.74 -14.13
N ALA A 15 0.83 6.85 -15.46
CA ALA A 15 0.37 5.81 -16.38
C ALA A 15 1.08 4.46 -16.12
N LEU A 16 2.39 4.48 -15.88
CA LEU A 16 3.17 3.28 -15.54
C LEU A 16 2.72 2.67 -14.21
N LEU A 17 2.58 3.48 -13.15
CA LEU A 17 2.10 3.01 -11.84
C LEU A 17 0.71 2.39 -11.93
N LEU A 18 -0.20 3.02 -12.67
CA LEU A 18 -1.55 2.50 -12.86
C LEU A 18 -1.56 1.25 -13.73
N ASN A 19 -0.64 1.11 -14.68
CA ASN A 19 -0.46 -0.11 -15.46
C ASN A 19 0.01 -1.27 -14.57
N ASP A 20 1.02 -1.06 -13.74
CA ASP A 20 1.50 -2.07 -12.79
C ASP A 20 0.39 -2.47 -11.80
N TYR A 21 -0.37 -1.49 -11.29
CA TYR A 21 -1.52 -1.75 -10.44
C TYR A 21 -2.62 -2.56 -11.15
N ARG A 22 -2.93 -2.25 -12.42
CA ARG A 22 -3.92 -3.01 -13.19
C ARG A 22 -3.51 -4.47 -13.33
N ASN A 23 -2.22 -4.72 -13.55
CA ASN A 23 -1.62 -6.05 -13.69
C ASN A 23 -1.10 -6.63 -12.36
N ARG A 24 -1.46 -6.05 -11.20
CA ARG A 24 -0.86 -6.35 -9.89
C ARG A 24 -0.82 -7.83 -9.50
N LEU A 25 -1.85 -8.61 -9.85
CA LEU A 25 -1.90 -10.04 -9.54
C LEU A 25 -0.91 -10.83 -10.41
N GLU A 26 -0.78 -10.46 -11.67
CA GLU A 26 0.23 -11.03 -12.57
C GLU A 26 1.64 -10.67 -12.07
N VAL A 27 1.86 -9.40 -11.70
CA VAL A 27 3.14 -8.96 -11.11
C VAL A 27 3.46 -9.77 -9.84
N ARG A 28 2.50 -9.94 -8.92
CA ARG A 28 2.68 -10.74 -7.71
C ARG A 28 3.01 -12.20 -8.02
N ASN A 29 2.29 -12.80 -8.97
CA ASN A 29 2.51 -14.19 -9.36
C ASN A 29 3.88 -14.42 -9.99
N ARG A 30 4.40 -13.44 -10.74
CA ARG A 30 5.76 -13.48 -11.30
C ARG A 30 6.83 -13.23 -10.23
N SER A 31 6.61 -12.25 -9.37
CA SER A 31 7.53 -11.90 -8.29
C SER A 31 6.81 -11.11 -7.19
N ARG A 32 6.70 -11.73 -6.01
CA ARG A 32 6.15 -11.07 -4.82
C ARG A 32 6.98 -9.85 -4.40
N LEU A 33 8.30 -9.92 -4.56
CA LEU A 33 9.19 -8.77 -4.32
C LEU A 33 8.85 -7.59 -5.24
N MET A 34 8.65 -7.85 -6.54
CA MET A 34 8.25 -6.78 -7.48
C MET A 34 6.90 -6.18 -7.11
N PHE A 35 5.94 -7.02 -6.70
CA PHE A 35 4.66 -6.53 -6.23
C PHE A 35 4.83 -5.61 -5.02
N ARG A 36 5.53 -6.05 -3.96
CA ARG A 36 5.79 -5.23 -2.77
C ARG A 36 6.48 -3.91 -3.11
N ASN A 37 7.48 -3.93 -4.00
CA ASN A 37 8.16 -2.72 -4.47
C ASN A 37 7.23 -1.79 -5.24
N SER A 38 6.34 -2.34 -6.08
CA SER A 38 5.30 -1.58 -6.77
C SER A 38 4.33 -0.93 -5.78
N VAL A 39 3.91 -1.65 -4.73
CA VAL A 39 3.08 -1.06 -3.67
C VAL A 39 3.79 0.09 -2.98
N LYS A 40 5.04 -0.10 -2.53
CA LYS A 40 5.83 0.99 -1.90
C LYS A 40 5.95 2.20 -2.83
N CYS A 41 6.22 1.97 -4.11
CA CYS A 41 6.32 3.04 -5.10
C CYS A 41 5.00 3.84 -5.23
N ILE A 42 3.84 3.18 -5.18
CA ILE A 42 2.54 3.87 -5.17
C ILE A 42 2.40 4.82 -3.97
N PHE A 43 2.85 4.41 -2.78
CA PHE A 43 2.80 5.24 -1.57
C PHE A 43 3.74 6.45 -1.64
N GLU A 44 4.99 6.24 -2.06
CA GLU A 44 5.95 7.33 -2.25
C GLU A 44 5.46 8.33 -3.30
N MET A 45 4.97 7.82 -4.43
CA MET A 45 4.48 8.65 -5.53
C MET A 45 3.19 9.39 -5.17
N TYR A 46 2.38 8.88 -4.24
CA TYR A 46 1.24 9.63 -3.71
C TYR A 46 1.69 10.92 -3.03
N VAL A 47 2.74 10.87 -2.21
CA VAL A 47 3.31 12.07 -1.55
C VAL A 47 3.86 13.04 -2.59
N VAL A 48 4.58 12.54 -3.59
CA VAL A 48 5.11 13.37 -4.69
C VAL A 48 3.97 14.02 -5.47
N PHE A 49 2.94 13.27 -5.87
CA PHE A 49 1.82 13.83 -6.61
C PHE A 49 0.99 14.80 -5.79
N LEU A 50 0.88 14.63 -4.47
CA LEU A 50 0.22 15.63 -3.63
C LEU A 50 0.88 17.01 -3.72
N GLN A 51 2.22 17.05 -3.86
CA GLN A 51 2.97 18.30 -4.01
C GLN A 51 2.82 18.92 -5.40
N ILE A 52 2.52 18.11 -6.41
CA ILE A 52 2.33 18.55 -7.80
C ILE A 52 0.88 18.98 -8.04
N ASP A 53 -0.06 18.07 -7.81
CA ASP A 53 -1.50 18.24 -8.00
C ASP A 53 -2.28 17.19 -7.19
N SER A 54 -3.06 17.66 -6.22
CA SER A 54 -3.90 16.79 -5.38
C SER A 54 -4.93 15.95 -6.14
N CYS A 55 -5.39 16.41 -7.32
CA CYS A 55 -6.31 15.67 -8.18
C CYS A 55 -5.61 14.43 -8.79
N VAL A 56 -4.36 14.58 -9.21
CA VAL A 56 -3.53 13.48 -9.74
C VAL A 56 -3.25 12.46 -8.63
N ALA A 57 -2.93 12.94 -7.41
CA ALA A 57 -2.69 12.06 -6.26
C ALA A 57 -3.92 11.19 -5.92
N LYS A 58 -5.14 11.71 -6.07
CA LYS A 58 -6.38 10.95 -5.83
C LYS A 58 -6.49 9.68 -6.69
N CYS A 59 -5.86 9.64 -7.86
CA CYS A 59 -5.84 8.44 -8.70
C CYS A 59 -5.15 7.24 -8.02
N LEU A 60 -4.27 7.48 -7.04
CA LEU A 60 -3.52 6.45 -6.31
C LEU A 60 -4.21 5.96 -5.03
N VAL A 61 -5.20 6.67 -4.51
CA VAL A 61 -5.87 6.32 -3.24
C VAL A 61 -6.48 4.91 -3.29
N LYS A 62 -7.27 4.61 -4.34
CA LYS A 62 -7.85 3.27 -4.51
C LYS A 62 -6.76 2.19 -4.68
N PRO A 63 -5.74 2.38 -5.55
CA PRO A 63 -4.58 1.50 -5.62
C PRO A 63 -3.91 1.21 -4.27
N MET A 64 -3.65 2.23 -3.44
CA MET A 64 -3.04 2.06 -2.12
C MET A 64 -3.84 1.09 -1.25
N PHE A 65 -5.14 1.35 -1.04
CA PHE A 65 -5.98 0.49 -0.21
C PHE A 65 -6.12 -0.93 -0.78
N LYS A 66 -6.27 -1.08 -2.11
CA LYS A 66 -6.39 -2.40 -2.73
C LYS A 66 -5.11 -3.22 -2.69
N CYS A 67 -3.96 -2.59 -2.73
CA CYS A 67 -2.69 -3.27 -2.55
C CYS A 67 -2.47 -3.71 -1.09
N LEU A 68 -2.85 -2.89 -0.10
CA LEU A 68 -2.83 -3.29 1.32
C LEU A 68 -3.73 -4.50 1.58
N ASP A 69 -4.94 -4.52 0.99
CA ASP A 69 -5.85 -5.68 1.06
C ASP A 69 -5.20 -6.97 0.56
N ILE A 70 -4.33 -6.90 -0.46
CA ILE A 70 -3.64 -8.07 -1.04
C ILE A 70 -2.46 -8.48 -0.16
N LEU A 71 -1.73 -7.54 0.44
CA LEU A 71 -0.59 -7.83 1.31
C LEU A 71 -1.00 -8.58 2.59
N ILE A 72 -2.26 -8.51 2.99
CA ILE A 72 -2.80 -9.20 4.15
C ILE A 72 -3.83 -10.29 3.79
N ASP A 73 -3.74 -10.83 2.58
CA ASP A 73 -4.59 -11.95 2.17
C ASP A 73 -4.14 -13.29 2.79
N ASP A 74 -4.92 -14.34 2.54
CA ASP A 74 -4.65 -15.67 3.08
C ASP A 74 -3.41 -16.36 2.46
N ASN A 75 -2.91 -15.86 1.32
CA ASN A 75 -1.77 -16.44 0.61
C ASN A 75 -0.46 -15.65 0.79
N SER A 76 -0.49 -14.61 1.62
CA SER A 76 0.65 -13.74 1.90
C SER A 76 1.78 -14.46 2.63
N ASP A 77 3.02 -14.08 2.30
CA ASP A 77 4.18 -14.47 3.09
C ASP A 77 4.51 -13.45 4.20
N SER A 78 5.46 -13.81 5.06
CA SER A 78 5.97 -12.95 6.12
C SER A 78 6.47 -11.59 5.62
N GLU A 79 7.04 -11.51 4.42
CA GLU A 79 7.51 -10.25 3.83
C GLU A 79 6.35 -9.37 3.33
N ASP A 80 5.25 -9.97 2.87
CA ASP A 80 4.01 -9.26 2.56
C ASP A 80 3.42 -8.62 3.83
N PHE A 81 3.37 -9.37 4.95
CA PHE A 81 2.92 -8.81 6.22
C PHE A 81 3.86 -7.72 6.73
N LEU A 82 5.17 -7.90 6.62
CA LEU A 82 6.13 -6.87 7.02
C LEU A 82 5.91 -5.58 6.22
N ALA A 83 5.74 -5.69 4.90
CA ALA A 83 5.46 -4.54 4.05
C ALA A 83 4.14 -3.84 4.44
N MET A 84 3.08 -4.60 4.70
CA MET A 84 1.80 -4.06 5.21
C MET A 84 2.00 -3.29 6.51
N GLY A 85 2.69 -3.88 7.49
CA GLY A 85 2.91 -3.27 8.81
C GLY A 85 3.72 -1.98 8.73
N VAL A 86 4.79 -1.95 7.93
CA VAL A 86 5.60 -0.76 7.70
C VAL A 86 4.78 0.34 7.02
N LEU A 87 4.08 0.03 5.92
CA LEU A 87 3.26 1.01 5.20
C LEU A 87 2.16 1.60 6.08
N MET A 88 1.52 0.79 6.92
CA MET A 88 0.51 1.28 7.87
C MET A 88 1.12 2.11 9.00
N THR A 89 2.34 1.79 9.45
CA THR A 89 3.05 2.59 10.46
C THR A 89 3.40 3.97 9.89
N ASP A 90 3.95 4.01 8.68
CA ASP A 90 4.47 5.23 8.08
C ASP A 90 3.36 6.12 7.50
N HIS A 91 2.29 5.52 6.97
CA HIS A 91 1.24 6.24 6.24
C HIS A 91 -0.16 6.08 6.83
N GLY A 92 -0.33 5.40 7.97
CA GLY A 92 -1.63 5.11 8.57
C GLY A 92 -2.47 6.36 8.84
N SER A 93 -1.86 7.43 9.34
CA SER A 93 -2.55 8.70 9.59
C SER A 93 -3.08 9.34 8.30
N VAL A 94 -2.28 9.32 7.22
CA VAL A 94 -2.66 9.81 5.90
C VAL A 94 -3.81 8.97 5.33
N LEU A 95 -3.70 7.64 5.41
CA LEU A 95 -4.77 6.73 4.98
C LEU A 95 -6.07 6.97 5.76
N ASN A 96 -5.98 7.19 7.08
CA ASN A 96 -7.14 7.43 7.93
C ASN A 96 -7.85 8.73 7.53
N ASN A 97 -7.09 9.79 7.25
CA ASN A 97 -7.64 11.05 6.75
C ASN A 97 -8.28 10.91 5.36
N LEU A 98 -7.76 10.01 4.51
CA LEU A 98 -8.33 9.75 3.20
C LEU A 98 -9.63 8.94 3.27
N ASN A 99 -9.63 7.89 4.09
CA ASN A 99 -10.80 7.02 4.28
C ASN A 99 -10.65 6.16 5.55
N SER A 100 -11.11 6.68 6.68
CA SER A 100 -11.07 5.98 7.98
C SER A 100 -11.80 4.64 7.95
N TYR A 101 -12.93 4.56 7.25
CA TYR A 101 -13.69 3.31 7.12
C TYR A 101 -12.90 2.18 6.44
N LEU A 102 -12.08 2.51 5.42
CA LEU A 102 -11.20 1.51 4.79
C LEU A 102 -10.03 1.14 5.69
N VAL A 103 -9.50 2.08 6.48
CA VAL A 103 -8.48 1.80 7.50
C VAL A 103 -9.02 0.85 8.57
N ASP A 104 -10.21 1.12 9.12
CA ASP A 104 -10.84 0.26 10.12
C ASP A 104 -10.99 -1.18 9.61
N LYS A 105 -11.39 -1.35 8.34
CA LYS A 105 -11.44 -2.67 7.70
C LYS A 105 -10.09 -3.36 7.63
N LEU A 106 -9.03 -2.64 7.31
CA LEU A 106 -7.66 -3.18 7.30
C LEU A 106 -7.21 -3.56 8.71
N ILE A 107 -7.49 -2.72 9.71
CA ILE A 107 -7.17 -3.01 11.12
C ILE A 107 -7.90 -4.27 11.60
N VAL A 108 -9.18 -4.46 11.24
CA VAL A 108 -9.91 -5.70 11.56
C VAL A 108 -9.24 -6.93 10.93
N LYS A 109 -8.80 -6.84 9.67
CA LYS A 109 -8.05 -7.93 9.02
C LYS A 109 -6.72 -8.19 9.72
N MET A 110 -5.98 -7.15 10.10
CA MET A 110 -4.75 -7.26 10.88
C MET A 110 -4.97 -7.99 12.19
N ARG A 111 -6.00 -7.59 12.95
CA ARG A 111 -6.37 -8.26 14.21
C ARG A 111 -6.74 -9.73 13.99
N SER A 112 -7.52 -10.03 12.96
CA SER A 112 -7.85 -11.42 12.59
C SER A 112 -6.58 -12.22 12.30
N LYS A 113 -5.61 -11.64 11.60
CA LYS A 113 -4.35 -12.30 11.24
C LYS A 113 -3.42 -12.50 12.44
N ILE A 114 -3.36 -11.54 13.36
CA ILE A 114 -2.62 -11.68 14.63
C ILE A 114 -3.08 -12.90 15.42
N CYS A 115 -4.41 -13.12 15.46
CA CYS A 115 -5.06 -14.21 16.19
C CYS A 115 -5.10 -15.54 15.43
N SER A 116 -4.62 -15.58 14.18
CA SER A 116 -4.55 -16.82 13.40
C SER A 116 -3.29 -17.62 13.73
N ASP A 117 -3.36 -18.95 13.53
CA ASP A 117 -2.22 -19.87 13.62
C ASP A 117 -1.35 -19.86 12.33
N ASP A 118 -1.30 -18.73 11.62
CA ASP A 118 -0.50 -18.58 10.40
C ASP A 118 1.00 -18.60 10.72
N GLU A 119 1.72 -19.59 10.17
CA GLU A 119 3.16 -19.76 10.37
C GLU A 119 4.00 -18.58 9.86
N GLN A 120 3.48 -17.81 8.89
CA GLN A 120 4.13 -16.60 8.38
C GLN A 120 4.07 -15.44 9.39
N MET A 121 3.17 -15.49 10.37
CA MET A 121 3.01 -14.49 11.42
C MET A 121 3.98 -14.71 12.58
N ASN A 122 5.24 -14.31 12.38
CA ASN A 122 6.25 -14.40 13.43
C ASN A 122 6.09 -13.32 14.53
N GLY A 123 6.78 -13.49 15.65
CA GLY A 123 6.68 -12.59 16.81
C GLY A 123 7.08 -11.14 16.54
N TYR A 124 7.97 -10.89 15.57
CA TYR A 124 8.37 -9.53 15.19
C TYR A 124 7.26 -8.82 14.41
N ILE A 125 6.70 -9.47 13.38
CA ILE A 125 5.57 -8.95 12.60
C ILE A 125 4.36 -8.70 13.49
N ARG A 126 4.08 -9.64 14.41
CA ARG A 126 2.98 -9.50 15.37
C ARG A 126 3.11 -8.23 16.23
N ARG A 127 4.32 -7.86 16.66
CA ARG A 127 4.56 -6.61 17.40
C ARG A 127 4.26 -5.37 16.57
N ILE A 128 4.66 -5.36 15.30
CA ILE A 128 4.36 -4.25 14.37
C ILE A 128 2.83 -4.13 14.20
N PHE A 129 2.14 -5.24 13.97
CA PHE A 129 0.70 -5.23 13.76
C PHE A 129 -0.07 -4.79 15.01
N LEU A 130 0.39 -5.19 16.20
CA LEU A 130 -0.17 -4.70 17.45
C LEU A 130 0.02 -3.19 17.61
N HIS A 131 1.19 -2.65 17.27
CA HIS A 131 1.42 -1.20 17.30
C HIS A 131 0.48 -0.44 16.36
N VAL A 132 0.35 -0.91 15.11
CA VAL A 132 -0.55 -0.33 14.09
C VAL A 132 -2.02 -0.41 14.52
N SER A 133 -2.42 -1.41 15.29
CA SER A 133 -3.81 -1.61 15.72
C SER A 133 -4.35 -0.54 16.67
N PHE A 134 -3.51 0.38 17.12
CA PHE A 134 -3.86 1.53 17.98
C PHE A 134 -3.76 2.89 17.26
N LEU A 135 -3.60 2.91 15.93
CA LEU A 135 -3.80 4.10 15.08
C LEU A 135 -5.25 4.58 15.18
#